data_AF-A0A536TDN0-F1
#
_entry.id   AF-A0A536TDN0-F1
#
_cell.length_a   1.000
_cell.length_b   1.000
_cell.length_c   1.000
_cell.angle_alpha   90.00
_cell.angle_beta   90.00
_cell.angle_gamma   90.00
#
_symmetry.space_group_name_H-M   'P 1'
#
loop_
_entity.id
_entity.type
_entity.pdbx_description
1 polymer ?
#
loop_
_entity_poly.entity_id
_entity_poly.type
_entity_poly.pdbx_seq_one_letter_code
_entity_poly.pdbx_strand_id
1 'polypeptide(L)'
;MSCLGSPRAFALLLVLACVACAAPAVEEPAKEAEPGALKEPAAPPKAVPPRVATRSTSEQALDKGIKSYEDGEYKIAAKQLQVALDIGLDTKRDQAKAHKYLAFIVCVSGREKSCRDEFQKALDADPKFELEPAEAGHPIWGPALRSVKAERAAKAKSK
;
A
#
# COMPACT_ATOMS: atom_id res chain seq x y z
N MET A 1 -28.61 -23.62 -47.40
CA MET A 1 -29.86 -22.83 -47.41
C MET A 1 -29.85 -21.86 -46.26
N SER A 2 -30.13 -20.61 -46.58
CA SER A 2 -30.00 -19.36 -45.85
C SER A 2 -30.98 -19.17 -44.69
N CYS A 3 -30.62 -18.31 -43.72
CA CYS A 3 -31.43 -17.24 -43.11
C CYS A 3 -30.45 -16.27 -42.40
N LEU A 4 -30.01 -15.17 -43.02
CA LEU A 4 -30.55 -13.80 -42.96
C LEU A 4 -30.66 -13.16 -41.55
N GLY A 5 -29.61 -12.43 -41.16
CA GLY A 5 -29.60 -10.98 -40.88
C GLY A 5 -30.53 -10.35 -39.83
N SER A 6 -29.93 -9.56 -38.93
CA SER A 6 -30.46 -8.23 -38.61
C SER A 6 -29.36 -7.30 -38.04
N PRO A 7 -29.03 -6.19 -38.72
CA PRO A 7 -28.24 -5.10 -38.17
C PRO A 7 -29.18 -4.00 -37.64
N ARG A 8 -28.97 -3.53 -36.42
CA ARG A 8 -29.58 -2.28 -35.97
C ARG A 8 -28.52 -1.20 -35.82
N ALA A 9 -28.38 -0.45 -36.89
CA ALA A 9 -27.89 0.90 -36.88
C ALA A 9 -28.86 1.79 -36.08
N PHE A 10 -28.34 2.49 -35.08
CA PHE A 10 -28.89 3.74 -34.56
C PHE A 10 -27.68 4.68 -34.46
N ALA A 11 -27.47 5.47 -35.51
CA ALA A 11 -27.95 6.84 -35.61
C ALA A 11 -27.08 7.79 -34.75
N LEU A 12 -26.16 8.45 -35.47
CA LEU A 12 -25.48 9.68 -35.08
C LEU A 12 -26.49 10.68 -34.46
N LEU A 13 -26.15 11.25 -33.32
CA LEU A 13 -26.65 12.58 -32.94
C LEU A 13 -25.51 13.38 -32.32
N LEU A 14 -25.00 14.27 -33.15
CA LEU A 14 -23.94 15.24 -32.92
C LEU A 14 -24.63 16.46 -32.30
N VAL A 15 -24.33 16.79 -31.04
CA VAL A 15 -24.70 18.08 -30.44
C VAL A 15 -23.43 18.83 -30.04
N LEU A 16 -23.44 20.06 -30.51
CA LEU A 16 -22.41 21.05 -30.70
C LEU A 16 -22.23 21.95 -29.45
N ALA A 17 -20.98 22.39 -29.26
CA ALA A 17 -20.54 23.68 -28.71
C ALA A 17 -20.58 23.99 -27.20
N CYS A 18 -19.36 24.25 -26.71
CA CYS A 18 -18.91 25.47 -26.03
C CYS A 18 -19.61 25.92 -24.74
N VAL A 19 -18.90 25.77 -23.61
CA VAL A 19 -18.62 26.92 -22.73
C VAL A 19 -17.21 26.74 -22.16
N ALA A 20 -16.25 27.51 -22.67
CA ALA A 20 -15.02 27.82 -21.97
C ALA A 20 -15.37 28.77 -20.82
N CYS A 21 -15.22 28.32 -19.58
CA CYS A 21 -15.31 29.22 -18.42
C CYS A 21 -13.89 29.56 -17.98
N ALA A 22 -13.55 30.84 -18.17
CA ALA A 22 -12.30 31.44 -17.76
C ALA A 22 -12.05 31.23 -16.26
N ALA A 23 -10.83 30.80 -15.92
CA ALA A 23 -10.33 30.84 -14.55
C ALA A 23 -9.86 32.27 -14.23
N PRO A 24 -10.33 32.91 -13.15
CA PRO A 24 -9.67 34.10 -12.65
C PRO A 24 -8.38 33.70 -11.91
N ALA A 25 -7.28 34.35 -12.31
CA ALA A 25 -6.08 34.45 -11.52
C ALA A 25 -6.41 35.08 -10.15
N VAL A 26 -5.98 34.43 -9.07
CA VAL A 26 -5.96 35.01 -7.74
C VAL A 26 -4.51 35.35 -7.40
N GLU A 27 -4.23 36.65 -7.32
CA GLU A 27 -3.02 37.19 -6.70
C GLU A 27 -3.15 37.09 -5.16
N GLU A 28 -2.09 36.51 -4.56
CA GLU A 28 -1.35 36.87 -3.32
C GLU A 28 -2.08 37.46 -2.09
N PRO A 29 -1.67 37.11 -0.83
CA PRO A 29 -0.27 37.26 -0.39
C PRO A 29 0.27 36.32 0.71
N ALA A 30 1.59 36.36 0.86
CA ALA A 30 2.33 35.93 2.05
C ALA A 30 1.92 36.70 3.33
N LYS A 31 1.86 36.00 4.46
CA LYS A 31 1.87 36.60 5.81
C LYS A 31 2.68 35.74 6.79
N GLU A 32 3.93 36.15 6.98
CA GLU A 32 4.68 36.09 8.25
C GLU A 32 3.99 37.03 9.29
N ALA A 33 4.07 36.90 10.62
CA ALA A 33 4.59 35.90 11.55
C ALA A 33 4.19 36.29 13.01
N GLU A 34 4.38 35.35 13.96
CA GLU A 34 4.81 35.50 15.39
C GLU A 34 3.80 36.00 16.48
N PRO A 35 4.05 35.80 17.81
CA PRO A 35 5.07 34.99 18.53
C PRO A 35 4.47 34.06 19.63
N GLY A 36 4.95 32.82 19.71
CA GLY A 36 4.69 31.90 20.83
C GLY A 36 5.95 31.71 21.67
N ALA A 37 5.99 32.40 22.80
CA ALA A 37 7.15 32.53 23.68
C ALA A 37 7.84 31.23 24.10
N LEU A 38 9.17 31.34 24.13
CA LEU A 38 10.18 30.45 24.68
C LEU A 38 9.80 29.83 26.04
N LYS A 39 10.05 28.52 26.14
CA LYS A 39 10.62 27.91 27.34
C LYS A 39 11.83 27.06 26.94
N GLU A 40 13.02 27.58 27.22
CA GLU A 40 14.28 26.82 27.28
C GLU A 40 14.42 26.21 28.71
N PRO A 41 15.35 25.28 29.00
CA PRO A 41 15.17 23.84 28.89
C PRO A 41 15.42 23.14 30.24
N ALA A 42 14.63 22.13 30.59
CA ALA A 42 15.07 21.20 31.63
C ALA A 42 16.17 20.31 31.03
N ALA A 43 17.38 20.40 31.56
CA ALA A 43 18.54 19.64 31.11
C ALA A 43 18.22 18.13 31.07
N PRO A 44 18.44 17.43 29.94
CA PRO A 44 18.27 15.99 29.90
C PRO A 44 19.38 15.31 30.72
N PRO A 45 19.08 14.27 31.51
CA PRO A 45 20.11 13.40 32.07
C PRO A 45 20.91 12.82 30.90
N LYS A 46 22.24 12.81 31.02
CA LYS A 46 23.20 12.40 29.98
C LYS A 46 22.73 11.14 29.26
N ALA A 47 22.12 11.32 28.09
CA ALA A 47 21.74 10.22 27.22
C ALA A 47 23.02 9.69 26.58
N VAL A 48 23.36 8.45 26.91
CA VAL A 48 24.26 7.65 26.07
C VAL A 48 23.62 7.64 24.68
N PRO A 49 24.28 8.13 23.62
CA PRO A 49 23.65 8.18 22.31
C PRO A 49 23.26 6.75 21.91
N PRO A 50 22.00 6.52 21.47
CA PRO A 50 21.64 5.22 20.93
C PRO A 50 22.59 4.95 19.75
N ARG A 51 23.37 3.88 19.84
CA ARG A 51 24.14 3.38 18.70
C ARG A 51 23.12 3.15 17.59
N VAL A 52 23.21 3.94 16.52
CA VAL A 52 22.44 3.70 15.31
C VAL A 52 22.85 2.31 14.84
N ALA A 53 21.98 1.32 15.06
CA ALA A 53 22.20 -0.01 14.53
C ALA A 53 22.24 0.14 13.00
N THR A 54 23.36 -0.27 12.40
CA THR A 54 23.48 -0.32 10.94
C THR A 54 22.45 -1.32 10.42
N ARG A 55 21.52 -0.88 9.56
CA ARG A 55 20.51 -1.77 8.97
C ARG A 55 21.17 -2.95 8.26
N SER A 56 20.62 -4.14 8.45
CA SER A 56 21.05 -5.36 7.78
C SER A 56 20.79 -5.30 6.27
N THR A 57 21.35 -6.24 5.52
CA THR A 57 21.16 -6.29 4.06
C THR A 57 19.72 -6.65 3.67
N SER A 58 19.02 -7.47 4.47
CA SER A 58 17.61 -7.80 4.26
C SER A 58 16.70 -6.61 4.55
N GLU A 59 16.99 -5.85 5.63
CA GLU A 59 16.28 -4.60 5.93
C GLU A 59 16.44 -3.57 4.80
N GLN A 60 17.66 -3.41 4.28
CA GLN A 60 17.91 -2.53 3.14
C GLN A 60 17.17 -2.97 1.87
N ALA A 61 17.05 -4.28 1.60
CA ALA A 61 16.28 -4.79 0.48
C ALA A 61 14.77 -4.54 0.67
N LEU A 62 14.26 -4.69 1.91
CA LEU A 62 12.89 -4.36 2.25
C LEU A 62 12.60 -2.87 2.02
N ASP A 63 13.46 -1.98 2.51
CA ASP A 63 13.31 -0.53 2.30
C ASP A 63 13.29 -0.16 0.82
N LYS A 64 14.19 -0.75 0.02
CA LYS A 64 14.21 -0.55 -1.43
C LYS A 64 12.92 -1.04 -2.08
N GLY A 65 12.42 -2.20 -1.67
CA GLY A 65 11.17 -2.76 -2.18
C GLY A 65 9.96 -1.88 -1.86
N ILE A 66 9.88 -1.36 -0.64
CA ILE A 66 8.83 -0.42 -0.22
C ILE A 66 8.92 0.87 -1.02
N LYS A 67 10.11 1.45 -1.13
CA LYS A 67 10.32 2.66 -1.91
C LYS A 67 9.91 2.48 -3.38
N SER A 68 10.32 1.38 -4.01
CA SER A 68 9.90 1.07 -5.38
C SER A 68 8.38 0.86 -5.50
N TYR A 69 7.70 0.35 -4.47
CA TYR A 69 6.25 0.23 -4.48
C TYR A 69 5.59 1.62 -4.46
N GLU A 70 6.06 2.51 -3.60
CA GLU A 70 5.59 3.89 -3.48
C GLU A 70 5.83 4.69 -4.77
N ASP A 71 6.94 4.41 -5.45
CA ASP A 71 7.28 5.02 -6.75
C ASP A 71 6.47 4.39 -7.93
N GLY A 72 5.62 3.39 -7.68
CA GLY A 72 4.81 2.71 -8.71
C GLY A 72 5.56 1.64 -9.52
N GLU A 73 6.82 1.38 -9.19
CA GLU A 73 7.70 0.39 -9.82
C GLU A 73 7.41 -1.04 -9.30
N TYR A 74 6.17 -1.51 -9.45
CA TYR A 74 5.69 -2.73 -8.81
C TYR A 74 6.50 -3.99 -9.14
N LYS A 75 7.05 -4.08 -10.36
CA LYS A 75 7.91 -5.20 -10.78
C LYS A 75 9.25 -5.18 -10.05
N ILE A 76 9.82 -4.01 -9.80
CA ILE A 76 11.08 -3.85 -9.05
C ILE A 76 10.80 -4.09 -7.57
N ALA A 77 9.72 -3.50 -7.06
CA ALA A 77 9.26 -3.68 -5.69
C ALA A 77 9.12 -5.15 -5.33
N ALA A 78 8.36 -5.93 -6.11
CA ALA A 78 8.15 -7.34 -5.85
C ALA A 78 9.46 -8.14 -5.80
N LYS A 79 10.42 -7.83 -6.68
CA LYS A 79 11.74 -8.47 -6.67
C LYS A 79 12.52 -8.15 -5.40
N GLN A 80 12.59 -6.89 -5.01
CA GLN A 80 13.35 -6.46 -3.82
C GLN A 80 12.72 -7.00 -2.53
N LEU A 81 11.39 -7.01 -2.45
CA LEU A 81 10.65 -7.61 -1.33
C LEU A 81 10.91 -9.11 -1.22
N GLN A 82 10.94 -9.82 -2.36
CA GLN A 82 11.29 -11.24 -2.37
C GLN A 82 12.75 -11.45 -1.94
N VAL A 83 13.70 -10.63 -2.43
CA VAL A 83 15.11 -10.69 -1.99
C VAL A 83 15.23 -10.46 -0.48
N ALA A 84 14.48 -9.52 0.09
CA ALA A 84 14.49 -9.29 1.54
C ALA A 84 14.04 -10.54 2.32
N LEU A 85 12.97 -11.19 1.85
CA LEU A 85 12.46 -12.43 2.43
C LEU A 85 13.45 -13.60 2.27
N ASP A 86 14.10 -13.71 1.10
CA ASP A 86 15.05 -14.79 0.79
C ASP A 86 16.35 -14.67 1.60
N ILE A 87 16.85 -13.45 1.83
CA ILE A 87 18.00 -13.20 2.72
C ILE A 87 17.63 -13.53 4.18
N GLY A 88 16.38 -13.28 4.56
CA GLY A 88 15.87 -13.45 5.91
C GLY A 88 15.78 -12.12 6.65
N LEU A 89 14.56 -11.66 6.89
CA LEU A 89 14.28 -10.49 7.72
C LEU A 89 14.30 -10.87 9.20
N ASP A 90 14.99 -10.09 10.02
CA ASP A 90 15.24 -10.42 11.44
C ASP A 90 13.96 -10.42 12.28
N THR A 91 13.02 -9.51 11.97
CA THR A 91 11.78 -9.39 12.73
C THR A 91 10.59 -10.00 12.00
N LYS A 92 9.71 -10.64 12.77
CA LYS A 92 8.41 -11.13 12.26
C LYS A 92 7.53 -10.02 11.69
N ARG A 93 7.65 -8.81 12.24
CA ARG A 93 6.94 -7.62 11.76
C ARG A 93 7.41 -7.22 10.37
N ASP A 94 8.71 -7.29 10.09
CA ASP A 94 9.26 -6.98 8.77
C ASP A 94 8.96 -8.06 7.75
N GLN A 95 9.01 -9.34 8.14
CA GLN A 95 8.54 -10.45 7.30
C GLN A 95 7.07 -10.23 6.88
N ALA A 96 6.19 -9.91 7.84
CA ALA A 96 4.78 -9.63 7.57
C ALA A 96 4.60 -8.37 6.72
N LYS A 97 5.40 -7.32 6.95
CA LYS A 97 5.41 -6.10 6.12
C LYS A 97 5.81 -6.40 4.68
N ALA A 98 6.84 -7.21 4.44
CA ALA A 98 7.25 -7.59 3.09
C ALA A 98 6.11 -8.31 2.34
N HIS A 99 5.49 -9.30 2.99
CA HIS A 99 4.32 -10.01 2.45
C HIS A 99 3.10 -9.10 2.26
N LYS A 100 2.88 -8.08 3.10
CA LYS A 100 1.83 -7.06 2.89
C LYS A 100 2.01 -6.36 1.54
N TYR A 101 3.20 -5.83 1.26
CA TYR A 101 3.45 -5.12 0.00
C TYR A 101 3.37 -6.05 -1.21
N LEU A 102 3.84 -7.30 -1.09
CA LEU A 102 3.63 -8.33 -2.13
C LEU A 102 2.15 -8.60 -2.36
N ALA A 103 1.36 -8.72 -1.28
CA ALA A 103 -0.09 -8.87 -1.38
C ALA A 103 -0.69 -7.70 -2.16
N PHE A 104 -0.40 -6.46 -1.77
CA PHE A 104 -0.92 -5.26 -2.46
C PHE A 104 -0.64 -5.28 -3.96
N ILE A 105 0.61 -5.53 -4.36
CA ILE A 105 1.02 -5.63 -5.78
C ILE A 105 0.18 -6.69 -6.52
N VAL A 106 0.00 -7.86 -5.91
CA VAL A 106 -0.71 -8.98 -6.54
C VAL A 106 -2.22 -8.72 -6.58
N CYS A 107 -2.80 -8.09 -5.56
CA CYS A 107 -4.21 -7.73 -5.50
C CYS A 107 -4.57 -6.76 -6.63
N VAL A 108 -3.80 -5.69 -6.83
CA VAL A 108 -4.05 -4.71 -7.91
C VAL A 108 -3.76 -5.26 -9.29
N SER A 109 -3.04 -6.38 -9.39
CA SER A 109 -2.84 -7.13 -10.64
C SER A 109 -4.00 -8.08 -10.99
N GLY A 110 -5.09 -8.11 -10.20
CA GLY A 110 -6.26 -8.96 -10.44
C GLY A 110 -6.05 -10.44 -10.10
N ARG A 111 -4.99 -10.81 -9.38
CA ARG A 111 -4.66 -12.20 -9.02
C ARG A 111 -5.10 -12.51 -7.59
N GLU A 112 -6.41 -12.56 -7.37
CA GLU A 112 -7.01 -12.62 -6.02
C GLU A 112 -6.51 -13.79 -5.16
N LYS A 113 -6.39 -14.99 -5.72
CA LYS A 113 -5.89 -16.16 -4.98
C LYS A 113 -4.49 -15.90 -4.41
N SER A 114 -3.56 -15.46 -5.25
CA SER A 114 -2.19 -15.15 -4.84
C SER A 114 -2.11 -13.96 -3.89
N CYS A 115 -3.00 -12.97 -4.03
CA CYS A 115 -3.16 -11.84 -3.10
C CYS A 115 -3.51 -12.34 -1.68
N ARG A 116 -4.48 -13.26 -1.57
CA ARG A 116 -4.82 -13.91 -0.30
C ARG A 116 -3.68 -14.79 0.24
N ASP A 117 -2.97 -15.50 -0.64
CA ASP A 117 -1.84 -16.34 -0.24
C ASP A 117 -0.71 -15.51 0.41
N GLU A 118 -0.41 -14.31 -0.12
CA GLU A 118 0.55 -13.40 0.51
C GLU A 118 0.06 -12.87 1.87
N PHE A 119 -1.24 -12.56 2.02
CA PHE A 119 -1.79 -12.22 3.34
C PHE A 119 -1.75 -13.39 4.33
N GLN A 120 -1.93 -14.62 3.86
CA GLN A 120 -1.76 -15.81 4.68
C GLN A 120 -0.32 -15.89 5.21
N LYS A 121 0.68 -15.70 4.33
CA LYS A 121 2.09 -15.66 4.74
C LYS A 121 2.41 -14.51 5.70
N ALA A 122 1.83 -13.33 5.50
CA ALA A 122 1.99 -12.21 6.44
C ALA A 122 1.48 -12.58 7.84
N LEU A 123 0.32 -13.23 7.91
CA LEU A 123 -0.31 -13.71 9.14
C LEU A 123 0.34 -14.96 9.75
N ASP A 124 1.10 -15.72 8.96
CA ASP A 124 1.95 -16.82 9.43
C ASP A 124 3.25 -16.27 10.04
N ALA A 125 3.81 -15.20 9.46
CA ALA A 125 4.95 -14.50 10.02
C ALA A 125 4.60 -13.76 11.32
N ASP A 126 3.53 -12.97 11.32
CA ASP A 126 3.00 -12.26 12.48
C ASP A 126 1.48 -12.49 12.63
N PRO A 127 1.04 -13.35 13.57
CA PRO A 127 -0.38 -13.57 13.84
C PRO A 127 -1.17 -12.32 14.25
N LYS A 128 -0.49 -11.26 14.74
CA LYS A 128 -1.10 -9.97 15.11
C LYS A 128 -1.08 -8.96 13.96
N PHE A 129 -0.68 -9.36 12.76
CA PHE A 129 -0.63 -8.50 11.59
C PHE A 129 -2.01 -7.87 11.30
N GLU A 130 -2.01 -6.55 11.14
CA GLU A 130 -3.16 -5.73 10.77
C GLU A 130 -2.73 -4.74 9.69
N LEU A 131 -3.68 -4.33 8.84
CA LEU A 131 -3.48 -3.20 7.95
C LEU A 131 -3.69 -1.90 8.70
N GLU A 132 -2.98 -0.86 8.31
CA GLU A 132 -3.25 0.49 8.82
C GLU A 132 -4.66 0.95 8.37
N PRO A 133 -5.34 1.85 9.11
CA PRO A 133 -6.70 2.26 8.79
C PRO A 133 -6.89 2.76 7.35
N ALA A 134 -5.92 3.51 6.83
CA ALA A 134 -5.93 3.99 5.45
C ALA A 134 -5.84 2.85 4.42
N GLU A 135 -5.14 1.77 4.75
CA GLU A 135 -4.97 0.59 3.90
C GLU A 135 -6.19 -0.34 3.99
N ALA A 136 -6.73 -0.54 5.20
CA ALA A 136 -7.85 -1.46 5.44
C ALA A 136 -9.15 -1.07 4.70
N GLY A 137 -9.30 0.20 4.36
CA GLY A 137 -10.43 0.76 3.60
C GLY A 137 -10.38 0.51 2.09
N HIS A 138 -9.27 0.00 1.54
CA HIS A 138 -9.16 -0.22 0.09
C HIS A 138 -10.12 -1.33 -0.39
N PRO A 139 -10.84 -1.13 -1.52
CA PRO A 139 -11.91 -2.03 -1.95
C PRO A 139 -11.44 -3.44 -2.34
N ILE A 140 -10.16 -3.62 -2.69
CA ILE A 140 -9.62 -4.92 -3.14
C ILE A 140 -8.95 -5.69 -1.99
N TRP A 141 -7.85 -5.16 -1.45
CA TRP A 141 -7.04 -5.91 -0.47
C TRP A 141 -7.63 -5.90 0.94
N GLY A 142 -8.45 -4.91 1.31
CA GLY A 142 -9.11 -4.87 2.63
C GLY A 142 -10.02 -6.07 2.85
N PRO A 143 -10.98 -6.35 1.95
CA PRO A 143 -11.77 -7.58 1.97
C PRO A 143 -10.93 -8.85 1.89
N ALA A 144 -9.84 -8.86 1.10
CA ALA A 144 -8.97 -10.03 0.97
C ALA A 144 -8.34 -10.44 2.32
N LEU A 145 -7.75 -9.50 3.07
CA LEU A 145 -7.21 -9.81 4.40
C LEU A 145 -8.30 -10.25 5.38
N ARG A 146 -9.47 -9.57 5.39
CA ARG A 146 -10.58 -9.96 6.26
C ARG A 146 -11.06 -11.38 5.98
N SER A 147 -11.14 -11.76 4.70
CA SER A 147 -11.50 -13.12 4.28
C SER A 147 -10.49 -14.15 4.82
N VAL A 148 -9.19 -13.91 4.64
CA VAL A 148 -8.13 -14.80 5.16
C VAL A 148 -8.21 -14.95 6.68
N LYS A 149 -8.44 -13.85 7.42
CA LYS A 149 -8.62 -13.90 8.88
C LYS A 149 -9.83 -14.73 9.29
N ALA A 150 -10.96 -14.55 8.61
CA ALA A 150 -12.18 -15.32 8.86
C ALA A 150 -11.97 -16.82 8.62
N GLU A 151 -11.30 -17.18 7.52
CA GLU A 151 -10.96 -18.58 7.20
C GLU A 151 -10.04 -19.21 8.25
N ARG A 152 -8.99 -18.50 8.69
CA ARG A 152 -8.10 -18.99 9.76
C ARG A 152 -8.85 -19.18 11.08
N ALA A 153 -9.72 -18.25 11.45
CA ALA A 153 -10.54 -18.35 12.65
C ALA A 153 -11.52 -19.53 12.58
N ALA A 154 -12.12 -19.80 11.42
CA ALA A 154 -12.98 -20.96 11.21
C ALA A 154 -12.19 -22.28 11.36
N LYS A 155 -11.02 -22.37 10.72
CA LYS A 155 -10.13 -23.55 10.85
C LYS A 155 -9.68 -23.81 12.28
N ALA A 156 -9.41 -22.75 13.05
CA ALA A 156 -9.03 -22.87 14.45
C ALA A 156 -10.16 -23.38 15.36
N LYS A 157 -11.43 -23.16 15.00
CA LYS A 157 -12.60 -23.66 15.75
C LYS A 157 -12.95 -25.11 15.45
N SER A 158 -12.57 -25.60 14.26
CA SER A 158 -12.86 -26.97 13.82
C SER A 158 -11.75 -27.98 14.17
N LYS A 159 -10.68 -27.54 14.84
CA LYS A 159 -9.57 -28.36 15.29
C LYS A 159 -9.69 -28.59 16.80
#